data_AF-H2KP25-F1
#
_entry.id   AF-H2KP25-F1
#
_cell.length_a   1.000
_cell.length_b   1.000
_cell.length_c   1.000
_cell.angle_alpha   90.00
_cell.angle_beta   90.00
_cell.angle_gamma   90.00
#
_symmetry.space_group_name_H-M   'P 1'
#
loop_
_entity.id
_entity.type
_entity.pdbx_description
1 polymer ?
#
loop_
_entity_poly.entity_id
_entity_poly.type
_entity_poly.pdbx_seq_one_letter_code
_entity_poly.pdbx_strand_id
1 'polypeptide(L)'
;MILLALLIIVGYASSKTTITPLYRSLEVGQTGQFECTTDLTGATLTWKLLDSESLPEGNSSADGRFLNKGGILVMERLLLNDSGPYQCLDDVNISTEDLEDVTSATLKVFVMPSYMVEGIVALVVNLILIILFIGCIVHNNRQQRLRDKFPSLY
;
A
#
# COMPACT_ATOMS: atom_id res chain seq x y z
N MET A 1 15.48 -33.49 -57.69
CA MET A 1 14.14 -33.02 -57.30
C MET A 1 14.22 -32.53 -55.87
N ILE A 2 14.29 -31.21 -55.69
CA ILE A 2 14.55 -30.55 -54.40
C ILE A 2 13.24 -30.48 -53.62
N LEU A 3 13.26 -30.94 -52.37
CA LEU A 3 12.16 -30.94 -51.43
C LEU A 3 11.93 -29.49 -50.95
N LEU A 4 10.82 -28.85 -51.37
CA LEU A 4 10.40 -27.55 -50.82
C LEU A 4 9.82 -27.78 -49.42
N ALA A 5 10.58 -27.42 -48.39
CA ALA A 5 10.05 -27.29 -47.04
C ALA A 5 9.33 -25.93 -46.94
N LEU A 6 8.01 -25.96 -46.83
CA LEU A 6 7.19 -24.80 -46.49
C LEU A 6 7.41 -24.44 -45.02
N LEU A 7 8.18 -23.38 -44.76
CA LEU A 7 8.25 -22.74 -43.45
C LEU A 7 7.01 -21.85 -43.30
N ILE A 8 6.02 -22.32 -42.55
CA ILE A 8 4.88 -21.51 -42.12
C ILE A 8 5.36 -20.68 -40.93
N ILE A 9 5.62 -19.39 -41.15
CA ILE A 9 5.85 -18.44 -40.07
C ILE A 9 4.46 -18.12 -39.49
N VAL A 10 4.09 -18.77 -38.39
CA VAL A 10 2.92 -18.38 -37.60
C VAL A 10 3.30 -17.11 -36.86
N GLY A 11 2.85 -15.95 -37.37
CA GLY A 11 2.94 -14.70 -36.64
C GLY A 11 1.93 -14.74 -35.49
N TYR A 12 2.41 -14.96 -34.28
CA TYR A 12 1.60 -14.74 -33.08
C TYR A 12 1.48 -13.24 -32.85
N ALA A 13 0.25 -12.73 -32.80
CA ALA A 13 0.02 -11.38 -32.29
C ALA A 13 0.35 -11.40 -30.80
N SER A 14 1.43 -10.72 -30.41
CA SER A 14 1.78 -10.50 -29.02
C SER A 14 1.18 -9.16 -28.60
N SER A 15 0.39 -9.17 -27.54
CA SER A 15 -0.16 -7.96 -26.91
C SER A 15 0.60 -7.67 -25.63
N LYS A 16 0.75 -6.38 -25.32
CA LYS A 16 1.47 -5.90 -24.14
C LYS A 16 0.53 -5.23 -23.17
N THR A 17 0.43 -5.79 -21.97
CA THR A 17 -0.27 -5.16 -20.85
C THR A 17 0.65 -4.19 -20.09
N THR A 18 0.09 -3.15 -19.50
CA THR A 18 0.79 -2.21 -18.61
C THR A 18 -0.07 -1.93 -17.39
N ILE A 19 0.50 -2.02 -16.19
CA ILE A 19 -0.21 -1.77 -14.93
C ILE A 19 0.29 -0.48 -14.28
N THR A 20 -0.64 0.35 -13.80
CA THR A 20 -0.34 1.55 -13.02
C THR A 20 -1.17 1.64 -11.74
N PRO A 21 -0.57 2.03 -10.60
CA PRO A 21 0.88 1.97 -10.33
C PRO A 21 1.37 0.52 -10.21
N LEU A 22 2.67 0.27 -10.47
CA LEU A 22 3.27 -1.06 -10.30
C LEU A 22 3.41 -1.48 -8.82
N TYR A 23 3.45 -0.52 -7.91
CA TYR A 23 3.55 -0.76 -6.47
C TYR A 23 2.57 0.14 -5.70
N ARG A 24 1.85 -0.44 -4.74
CA ARG A 24 0.96 0.27 -3.81
C ARG A 24 1.24 -0.17 -2.38
N SER A 25 1.29 0.79 -1.47
CA SER A 25 1.29 0.54 -0.02
C SER A 25 0.04 1.15 0.59
N LEU A 26 -0.78 0.35 1.26
CA LEU A 26 -2.06 0.78 1.85
C LEU A 26 -2.22 0.21 3.26
N GLU A 27 -2.97 0.92 4.10
CA GLU A 27 -3.28 0.43 5.44
C GLU A 27 -4.44 -0.58 5.43
N VAL A 28 -4.48 -1.49 6.40
CA VAL A 28 -5.63 -2.38 6.63
C VAL A 28 -6.93 -1.59 6.68
N GLY A 29 -7.96 -2.09 5.99
CA GLY A 29 -9.28 -1.47 5.88
C GLY A 29 -9.39 -0.39 4.81
N GLN A 30 -8.29 0.09 4.22
CA GLN A 30 -8.32 1.06 3.14
C GLN A 30 -8.80 0.44 1.82
N THR A 31 -9.09 1.33 0.87
CA THR A 31 -9.45 1.00 -0.51
C THR A 31 -8.32 1.41 -1.44
N GLY A 32 -8.07 0.60 -2.47
CA GLY A 32 -7.03 0.81 -3.46
C GLY A 32 -7.51 0.47 -4.86
N GLN A 33 -6.70 0.86 -5.85
CA GLN A 33 -6.91 0.44 -7.22
C GLN A 33 -5.60 0.24 -7.97
N PHE A 34 -5.64 -0.71 -8.89
CA PHE A 34 -4.70 -0.85 -10.00
C PHE A 34 -5.44 -0.67 -11.32
N GLU A 35 -4.80 -0.03 -12.28
CA GLU A 35 -5.31 0.15 -13.63
C GLU A 35 -4.42 -0.61 -14.59
N CYS A 36 -5.02 -1.51 -15.36
CA CYS A 36 -4.36 -2.23 -16.43
C CYS A 36 -4.85 -1.74 -17.78
N THR A 37 -3.92 -1.53 -18.70
CA THR A 37 -4.18 -1.16 -20.09
C THR A 37 -3.44 -2.12 -21.02
N THR A 38 -4.01 -2.44 -22.17
CA THR A 38 -3.34 -3.20 -23.24
C THR A 38 -3.23 -2.33 -24.49
N ASP A 39 -2.25 -2.62 -25.34
CA ASP A 39 -2.14 -2.04 -26.68
C ASP A 39 -3.16 -2.61 -27.67
N LEU A 40 -3.79 -3.74 -27.34
CA LEU A 40 -4.82 -4.38 -28.15
C LEU A 40 -6.19 -3.70 -27.96
N THR A 41 -6.70 -3.11 -29.04
CA THR A 41 -8.01 -2.44 -29.02
C THR A 41 -9.15 -3.45 -28.92
N GLY A 42 -10.01 -3.29 -27.91
CA GLY A 42 -11.17 -4.15 -27.68
C GLY A 42 -10.87 -5.47 -26.97
N ALA A 43 -9.64 -5.66 -26.48
CA ALA A 43 -9.29 -6.81 -25.65
C ALA A 43 -10.01 -6.77 -24.30
N THR A 44 -10.34 -7.94 -23.77
CA THR A 44 -10.93 -8.05 -22.43
C THR A 44 -9.83 -8.30 -21.41
N LEU A 45 -9.78 -7.47 -20.36
CA LEU A 45 -8.76 -7.57 -19.32
C LEU A 45 -9.28 -8.37 -18.13
N THR A 46 -8.50 -9.36 -17.71
CA THR A 46 -8.76 -10.23 -16.57
C THR A 46 -7.68 -10.04 -15.52
N TRP A 47 -8.10 -9.88 -14.26
CA TRP A 47 -7.18 -9.84 -13.13
C TRP A 47 -7.03 -11.21 -12.50
N LYS A 48 -5.81 -11.60 -12.16
CA LYS A 48 -5.53 -12.80 -11.37
C LYS A 48 -5.08 -12.40 -9.97
N LEU A 49 -5.86 -12.82 -8.98
CA LEU A 49 -5.64 -12.57 -7.56
C LEU A 49 -4.63 -13.57 -6.99
N LEU A 50 -4.19 -13.33 -5.74
CA LEU A 50 -3.17 -14.16 -5.07
C LEU A 50 -3.59 -15.61 -4.86
N ASP A 51 -4.87 -15.86 -4.63
CA ASP A 51 -5.47 -17.18 -4.44
C ASP A 51 -5.72 -17.91 -5.77
N SER A 52 -5.19 -17.37 -6.87
CA SER A 52 -5.44 -17.82 -8.24
C SER A 52 -6.88 -17.63 -8.73
N GLU A 53 -7.73 -16.92 -7.98
CA GLU A 53 -9.02 -16.47 -8.49
C GLU A 53 -8.80 -15.56 -9.69
N SER A 54 -9.50 -15.85 -10.79
CA SER A 54 -9.49 -15.02 -11.99
C SER A 54 -10.74 -14.18 -12.01
N LEU A 55 -10.56 -12.89 -12.25
CA LEU A 55 -11.59 -11.87 -12.17
C LEU A 55 -11.76 -11.20 -13.54
N PRO A 56 -12.60 -11.77 -14.41
CA PRO A 56 -12.98 -11.16 -15.69
C PRO A 56 -13.62 -9.79 -15.48
N GLU A 57 -13.69 -9.01 -16.57
CA GLU A 57 -14.38 -7.74 -16.56
C GLU A 57 -15.82 -7.86 -16.02
N GLY A 58 -16.17 -6.99 -15.08
CA GLY A 58 -17.50 -6.91 -14.47
C GLY A 58 -17.71 -7.85 -13.27
N ASN A 59 -16.78 -8.77 -13.00
CA ASN A 59 -16.91 -9.71 -11.89
C ASN A 59 -16.32 -9.17 -10.58
N SER A 60 -16.83 -9.70 -9.47
CA SER A 60 -16.31 -9.50 -8.12
C SER A 60 -15.75 -10.81 -7.55
N SER A 61 -14.77 -10.70 -6.65
CA SER A 61 -14.23 -11.83 -5.89
C SER A 61 -15.33 -12.51 -5.07
N ALA A 62 -15.08 -13.74 -4.65
CA ALA A 62 -16.01 -14.50 -3.80
C ALA A 62 -16.45 -13.77 -2.51
N ASP A 63 -15.58 -12.95 -1.93
CA ASP A 63 -15.86 -12.13 -0.75
C ASP A 63 -16.41 -10.72 -1.07
N GLY A 64 -16.53 -10.38 -2.35
CA GLY A 64 -17.03 -9.10 -2.86
C GLY A 64 -16.13 -7.90 -2.58
N ARG A 65 -14.88 -8.10 -2.17
CA ARG A 65 -13.94 -7.01 -1.86
C ARG A 65 -13.13 -6.55 -3.07
N PHE A 66 -13.01 -7.39 -4.08
CA PHE A 66 -12.27 -7.09 -5.31
C PHE A 66 -13.26 -7.04 -6.47
N LEU A 67 -13.11 -6.05 -7.35
CA LEU A 67 -13.99 -5.86 -8.52
C LEU A 67 -13.16 -5.39 -9.70
N ASN A 68 -13.29 -6.07 -10.84
CA ASN A 68 -12.69 -5.64 -12.09
C ASN A 68 -13.68 -4.78 -12.89
N LYS A 69 -13.36 -3.50 -13.10
CA LYS A 69 -14.12 -2.57 -13.95
C LYS A 69 -13.31 -2.26 -15.21
N GLY A 70 -13.41 -3.13 -16.22
CA GLY A 70 -12.78 -2.92 -17.53
C GLY A 70 -11.26 -2.74 -17.45
N GLY A 71 -10.57 -3.56 -16.64
CA GLY A 71 -9.13 -3.46 -16.42
C GLY A 71 -8.73 -2.68 -15.17
N ILE A 72 -9.68 -1.98 -14.52
CA ILE A 72 -9.45 -1.34 -13.21
C ILE A 72 -9.81 -2.32 -12.10
N LEU A 73 -8.81 -2.84 -11.38
CA LEU A 73 -9.02 -3.63 -10.18
C LEU A 73 -9.26 -2.70 -8.99
N VAL A 74 -10.50 -2.66 -8.51
CA VAL A 74 -10.90 -1.95 -7.29
C VAL A 74 -10.83 -2.93 -6.12
N MET A 75 -10.14 -2.55 -5.04
CA MET A 75 -9.90 -3.37 -3.86
C MET A 75 -10.40 -2.64 -2.63
N GLU A 76 -11.38 -3.18 -1.92
CA GLU A 76 -12.00 -2.54 -0.76
C GLU A 76 -11.76 -3.34 0.52
N ARG A 77 -11.68 -2.66 1.67
CA ARG A 77 -11.54 -3.29 2.99
C ARG A 77 -10.35 -4.27 3.03
N LEU A 78 -9.16 -3.78 2.67
CA LEU A 78 -7.94 -4.58 2.57
C LEU A 78 -7.56 -5.25 3.90
N LEU A 79 -7.06 -6.47 3.81
CA LEU A 79 -6.54 -7.30 4.89
C LEU A 79 -5.04 -7.53 4.68
N LEU A 80 -4.33 -7.90 5.75
CA LEU A 80 -2.88 -8.13 5.68
C LEU A 80 -2.48 -9.21 4.65
N ASN A 81 -3.30 -10.25 4.54
CA ASN A 81 -3.09 -11.38 3.61
C ASN A 81 -3.38 -11.03 2.14
N ASP A 82 -3.99 -9.88 1.86
CA ASP A 82 -4.17 -9.40 0.48
C ASP A 82 -2.85 -8.84 -0.11
N SER A 83 -1.78 -8.74 0.70
CA SER A 83 -0.47 -8.29 0.25
C SER A 83 0.19 -9.29 -0.69
N GLY A 84 0.57 -8.85 -1.88
CA GLY A 84 1.39 -9.61 -2.81
C GLY A 84 1.17 -9.18 -4.27
N PRO A 85 1.53 -10.06 -5.22
CA PRO A 85 1.45 -9.77 -6.64
C PRO A 85 0.02 -9.96 -7.19
N TYR A 86 -0.41 -9.04 -8.04
CA TYR A 86 -1.65 -9.08 -8.82
C TYR A 86 -1.29 -8.98 -10.29
N GLN A 87 -1.76 -9.94 -11.09
CA GLN A 87 -1.43 -10.02 -12.51
C GLN A 87 -2.61 -9.57 -13.34
N CYS A 88 -2.33 -8.85 -14.42
CA CYS A 88 -3.32 -8.53 -15.44
C CYS A 88 -3.03 -9.32 -16.70
N LEU A 89 -4.06 -9.93 -17.28
CA LEU A 89 -4.01 -10.75 -18.47
C LEU A 89 -5.01 -10.19 -19.47
N ASP A 90 -4.63 -10.10 -20.74
CA ASP A 90 -5.60 -9.94 -21.83
C ASP A 90 -6.02 -11.30 -22.37
N ASP A 91 -7.13 -11.33 -23.12
CA ASP A 91 -7.75 -12.54 -23.67
C ASP A 91 -6.89 -13.26 -24.72
N VAL A 92 -5.89 -12.58 -25.30
CA VAL A 92 -4.96 -13.14 -26.29
C VAL A 92 -3.81 -13.88 -25.61
N ASN A 93 -3.27 -13.36 -24.50
CA ASN A 93 -2.17 -13.97 -23.74
C ASN A 93 -2.60 -15.09 -22.77
N ILE A 94 -3.89 -15.43 -22.68
CA ILE A 94 -4.38 -16.58 -21.86
C ILE A 94 -3.77 -17.91 -22.32
N SER A 95 -3.26 -17.99 -23.56
CA SER A 95 -2.81 -19.24 -24.18
C SER A 95 -1.31 -19.55 -24.04
N THR A 96 -0.51 -18.65 -23.47
CA THR A 96 0.94 -18.81 -23.39
C THR A 96 1.41 -18.86 -21.93
N GLU A 97 1.54 -20.07 -21.39
CA GLU A 97 2.23 -20.34 -20.11
C GLU A 97 3.74 -20.04 -20.13
N ASP A 98 4.33 -19.65 -21.28
CA ASP A 98 5.79 -19.65 -21.50
C ASP A 98 6.42 -18.34 -22.00
N LEU A 99 5.83 -17.16 -21.75
CA LEU A 99 6.46 -15.88 -22.15
C LEU A 99 6.63 -14.92 -20.97
N GLU A 100 7.88 -14.50 -20.79
CA GLU A 100 8.49 -13.64 -19.75
C GLU A 100 7.82 -12.27 -19.47
N ASP A 101 6.63 -11.96 -19.99
CA ASP A 101 6.01 -10.62 -19.92
C ASP A 101 4.62 -10.59 -19.26
N VAL A 102 4.34 -11.47 -18.29
CA VAL A 102 3.14 -11.32 -17.45
C VAL A 102 3.35 -10.12 -16.51
N THR A 103 2.68 -9.01 -16.84
CA THR A 103 2.80 -7.77 -16.06
C THR A 103 2.13 -7.96 -14.69
N SER A 104 2.89 -7.76 -13.61
CA SER A 104 2.46 -7.98 -12.24
C SER A 104 2.68 -6.74 -11.39
N ALA A 105 1.65 -6.29 -10.67
CA ALA A 105 1.74 -5.21 -9.70
C ALA A 105 1.75 -5.72 -8.27
N THR A 106 2.45 -5.04 -7.38
CA THR A 106 2.62 -5.46 -5.99
C THR A 106 1.82 -4.58 -5.04
N LEU A 107 0.94 -5.19 -4.24
CA LEU A 107 0.26 -4.57 -3.13
C LEU A 107 0.96 -4.91 -1.81
N LYS A 108 1.23 -3.90 -0.99
CA LYS A 108 1.68 -4.06 0.39
C LYS A 108 0.63 -3.49 1.34
N VAL A 109 -0.04 -4.36 2.08
CA VAL A 109 -0.96 -3.96 3.16
C VAL A 109 -0.20 -3.95 4.48
N PHE A 110 -0.34 -2.87 5.25
CA PHE A 110 0.34 -2.70 6.54
C PHE A 110 -0.61 -2.16 7.61
N VAL A 111 -0.21 -2.24 8.88
CA VAL A 111 -0.91 -1.64 10.01
C VAL A 111 -0.07 -0.47 10.51
N MET A 112 -0.64 0.72 10.70
CA MET A 112 0.10 1.80 11.36
C MET A 112 0.20 1.54 12.87
N PRO A 113 1.40 1.64 13.46
CA PRO A 113 1.52 1.61 14.91
C PRO A 113 0.83 2.83 15.53
N SER A 114 0.11 2.61 16.64
CA SER A 114 -0.52 3.70 17.37
C SER A 114 0.50 4.41 18.27
N TYR A 115 1.02 5.56 17.86
CA TYR A 115 1.98 6.38 18.64
C TYR A 115 1.35 7.15 19.81
N MET A 116 0.07 6.92 20.10
CA MET A 116 -0.67 7.63 21.15
C MET A 116 -0.01 7.48 22.53
N VAL A 117 0.46 6.28 22.87
CA VAL A 117 1.08 6.01 24.17
C VAL A 117 2.39 6.77 24.33
N GLU A 118 3.24 6.76 23.32
CA GLU A 118 4.52 7.47 23.30
C GLU A 118 4.30 8.99 23.41
N GLY A 119 3.32 9.52 22.69
CA GLY A 119 2.91 10.93 22.77
C GLY A 119 2.43 11.33 24.18
N ILE A 120 1.62 10.48 24.83
CA ILE A 120 1.14 10.72 26.19
C ILE A 120 2.31 10.71 27.18
N VAL A 121 3.23 9.75 27.10
CA VAL A 121 4.38 9.67 27.99
C VAL A 121 5.26 10.92 27.86
N ALA A 122 5.55 11.36 26.64
CA ALA A 122 6.33 12.58 26.40
C ALA A 122 5.65 13.83 26.98
N LEU A 123 4.33 13.96 26.82
CA LEU A 123 3.56 15.07 27.40
C LEU A 123 3.59 15.07 28.93
N VAL A 124 3.42 13.91 29.56
CA VAL A 124 3.43 13.78 31.03
C VAL A 124 4.81 14.15 31.59
N VAL A 125 5.88 13.64 30.99
CA VAL A 125 7.25 13.96 31.42
C VAL A 125 7.53 15.45 31.31
N ASN A 126 7.20 16.07 30.17
CA ASN A 126 7.38 17.51 29.98
C ASN A 126 6.55 18.34 30.96
N LEU A 127 5.33 17.91 31.28
CA LEU A 127 4.48 18.59 32.25
C LEU A 127 5.05 18.52 33.68
N ILE A 128 5.59 17.37 34.09
CA ILE A 128 6.26 17.22 35.39
C ILE A 128 7.49 18.13 35.47
N LEU A 129 8.31 18.19 34.41
CA LEU A 129 9.48 19.07 34.37
C LEU A 129 9.09 20.56 34.49
N ILE A 130 8.01 20.98 33.84
CA ILE A 130 7.49 22.35 33.95
C ILE A 130 7.04 22.65 35.38
N ILE A 131 6.32 21.73 36.03
CA ILE A 131 5.88 21.89 37.43
C ILE A 131 7.08 22.03 38.37
N LEU A 132 8.10 21.18 38.21
CA LEU A 132 9.32 21.24 39.01
C LEU A 132 10.08 22.54 38.78
N PHE A 133 10.18 23.00 37.52
CA PHE A 133 10.85 24.25 37.19
C PHE A 133 10.17 25.46 37.82
N ILE A 134 8.84 25.55 37.71
CA ILE A 134 8.04 26.60 38.36
C ILE A 134 8.19 26.50 39.89
N GLY A 135 8.13 25.29 40.46
CA GLY A 135 8.34 25.05 41.88
C GLY A 135 9.70 25.55 42.38
N CYS A 136 10.77 25.27 41.63
CA CYS A 136 12.12 25.76 41.93
C CYS A 136 12.22 27.29 41.85
N ILE A 137 11.63 27.92 40.83
CA ILE A 137 11.58 29.39 40.71
C ILE A 137 10.87 30.00 41.92
N VAL A 138 9.69 29.49 42.26
CA VAL A 138 8.91 29.99 43.41
C VAL A 138 9.68 29.80 44.71
N HIS A 139 10.32 28.64 44.91
CA HIS A 139 11.14 28.38 46.07
C HIS A 139 12.32 29.35 46.17
N ASN A 140 13.08 29.52 45.09
CA ASN A 140 14.24 30.42 45.05
C ASN A 140 13.84 31.88 45.33
N ASN A 141 12.78 32.36 44.69
CA ASN A 141 12.26 33.72 44.93
C ASN A 141 11.82 33.91 46.40
N ARG A 142 11.20 32.89 46.98
CA ARG A 142 10.80 32.92 48.40
C ARG A 142 12.01 32.97 49.32
N GLN A 143 13.06 32.21 49.04
CA GLN A 143 14.31 32.23 49.79
C GLN A 143 15.02 33.58 49.69
N GLN A 144 15.07 34.18 48.50
CA GLN A 144 15.63 35.52 48.31
C GLN A 144 14.88 36.55 49.15
N ARG A 145 13.54 36.58 49.08
CA ARG A 145 12.73 37.49 49.91
C ARG A 145 12.95 37.30 51.41
N LEU A 146 13.16 36.07 51.87
CA LEU A 146 13.47 35.80 53.27
C LEU A 146 14.84 36.35 53.67
N ARG A 147 15.87 36.19 52.83
CA ARG A 147 17.20 36.78 53.06
C ARG A 147 17.15 38.31 53.09
N ASP A 148 16.43 38.93 52.17
CA ASP A 148 16.31 40.40 52.11
C ASP A 148 15.59 40.97 53.35
N LYS A 149 14.64 40.22 53.92
CA LYS A 149 13.88 40.63 55.11
C LYS A 149 14.66 40.46 56.42
N PHE A 150 15.64 39.55 56.45
CA PHE A 150 16.46 39.26 57.64
C PHE A 150 17.96 39.24 57.30
N PRO A 151 18.55 40.38 56.92
CA PRO A 151 19.95 40.45 56.47
C PRO A 151 20.99 40.24 57.59
N SER A 152 20.58 40.20 58.87
CA SER A 152 21.48 40.19 60.04
C SER A 152 21.67 38.81 60.70
N LEU A 153 21.22 37.72 60.08
CA LEU A 153 21.33 36.34 60.60
C LEU A 153 22.30 35.45 59.79
N TYR A 154 23.05 36.05 58.88
CA TYR A 154 24.13 35.43 58.10
C TYR A 154 25.39 36.28 58.16
#